data_AF-H9UIS0-F1
#
_entry.id   AF-H9UIS0-F1
#
_cell.length_a   1.000
_cell.length_b   1.000
_cell.length_c   1.000
_cell.angle_alpha   90.00
_cell.angle_beta   90.00
_cell.angle_gamma   90.00
#
_symmetry.space_group_name_H-M   'P 1'
#
loop_
_entity.id
_entity.type
_entity.pdbx_description
1 polymer ?
#
loop_
_entity_poly.entity_id
_entity_poly.type
_entity_poly.pdbx_seq_one_letter_code
_entity_poly.pdbx_strand_id
1 'polypeptide(L)'
;MQLFSETTPLWIELVAVFTTGGIFGWLLEVGYRSFHARRLVNPGLLYGPVVPLYGFGLVMVLYGRLLLDDQSFLGTVLLLTLAVTLLEYLAGALAESLIGIKLWDYSDRPLNLQGRICFQFSLYWFVLIGVVSLAMDAIAVWTVDVTIDLGGEIWEQVAIAAVLIMLLDGLLSVISLVRLRGMVLSFRDRLHAEIDRLQAELQAELQGRRRAGEQLQARLQARLQRRLRHVIMWSRRFPAISRQLSQQLRSSLADRRRHAAAAVLPEEFVPGRRFTRQRRELQEYLDGIWQEDLPAERYHLAKSLIAAGAAMPVRARRVVYAVVYPDDPRCGWGSLRPSERLLVNLLRTRVS
;
A
#
# COMPACT_ATOMS: atom_id res chain seq x y z
N MET A 1 25.23 -34.97 27.18
CA MET A 1 24.49 -33.93 27.92
C MET A 1 23.05 -34.41 28.08
N GLN A 2 22.69 -34.97 29.24
CA GLN A 2 21.28 -35.26 29.56
C GLN A 2 20.65 -33.93 29.99
N LEU A 3 19.73 -33.39 29.19
CA LEU A 3 19.08 -32.10 29.48
C LEU A 3 18.04 -32.20 30.61
N PHE A 4 17.63 -33.41 30.98
CA PHE A 4 16.61 -33.71 31.98
C PHE A 4 16.89 -35.07 32.65
N SER A 5 16.35 -35.27 33.85
CA SER A 5 16.52 -36.50 34.63
C SER A 5 15.98 -37.74 33.90
N GLU A 6 16.59 -38.92 34.07
CA GLU A 6 16.12 -40.18 33.46
C GLU A 6 14.68 -40.58 33.84
N THR A 7 14.08 -39.91 34.83
CA THR A 7 12.75 -40.19 35.36
C THR A 7 11.63 -39.35 34.75
N THR A 8 11.94 -38.29 33.99
CA THR A 8 10.91 -37.43 33.38
C THR A 8 10.47 -37.96 32.00
N PRO A 9 9.16 -38.11 31.74
CA PRO A 9 8.67 -38.40 30.41
C PRO A 9 9.02 -37.30 29.40
N LEU A 10 9.53 -37.69 28.23
CA LEU A 10 9.94 -36.77 27.14
C LEU A 10 8.86 -35.73 26.77
N TRP A 11 7.58 -36.09 26.84
CA TRP A 11 6.49 -35.18 26.48
C TRP A 11 6.36 -34.01 27.46
N ILE A 12 6.70 -34.19 28.74
CA ILE A 12 6.68 -33.12 29.76
C ILE A 12 7.80 -32.13 29.46
N GLU A 13 8.98 -32.63 29.12
CA GLU A 13 10.15 -31.83 28.75
C GLU A 13 9.84 -30.97 27.53
N LEU A 14 9.24 -31.59 26.50
CA LEU A 14 8.81 -30.88 25.28
C LEU A 14 7.81 -29.76 25.60
N VAL A 15 6.82 -30.01 26.46
CA VAL A 15 5.83 -28.99 26.86
C VAL A 15 6.49 -27.86 27.65
N ALA A 16 7.39 -28.18 28.59
CA ALA A 16 8.08 -27.19 29.40
C ALA A 16 8.98 -26.29 28.54
N VAL A 17 9.78 -26.90 27.65
CA VAL A 17 10.63 -26.18 26.69
C VAL A 17 9.79 -25.33 25.75
N PHE A 18 8.74 -25.91 25.17
CA PHE A 18 7.85 -25.19 24.26
C PHE A 18 7.22 -23.96 24.94
N THR A 19 6.68 -24.16 26.14
CA THR A 19 5.99 -23.08 26.89
C THR A 19 6.98 -21.99 27.27
N THR A 20 8.17 -22.36 27.76
CA THR A 20 9.23 -21.42 28.12
C THR A 20 9.69 -20.62 26.90
N GLY A 21 10.00 -21.31 25.79
CA GLY A 21 10.39 -20.65 24.53
C GLY A 21 9.30 -19.75 23.98
N GLY A 22 8.04 -20.17 24.08
CA GLY A 22 6.89 -19.38 23.65
C GLY A 22 6.67 -18.12 24.49
N ILE A 23 6.87 -18.18 25.81
CA ILE A 23 6.77 -17.03 26.72
C ILE A 23 7.92 -16.05 26.49
N PHE A 24 9.17 -16.54 26.40
CA PHE A 24 10.31 -15.66 26.09
C PHE A 24 10.19 -15.04 24.70
N GLY A 25 9.71 -15.80 23.72
CA GLY A 25 9.38 -15.28 22.40
C GLY A 25 8.33 -14.18 22.45
N TRP A 26 7.27 -14.37 23.24
CA TRP A 26 6.26 -13.34 23.48
C TRP A 26 6.87 -12.09 24.12
N LEU A 27 7.70 -12.22 25.16
CA LEU A 27 8.38 -11.09 25.79
C LEU A 27 9.29 -10.34 24.81
N LEU A 28 10.04 -11.06 23.98
CA LEU A 28 10.89 -10.49 22.93
C LEU A 28 10.07 -9.71 21.92
N GLU A 29 8.98 -10.28 21.41
CA GLU A 29 8.12 -9.60 20.46
C GLU A 29 7.39 -8.40 21.09
N VAL A 30 6.91 -8.52 22.33
CA VAL A 30 6.26 -7.41 23.05
C VAL A 30 7.26 -6.27 23.18
N GLY A 31 8.49 -6.56 23.60
CA GLY A 31 9.57 -5.58 23.71
C GLY A 31 9.87 -4.92 22.36
N TYR A 32 10.09 -5.73 21.32
CA TYR A 32 10.42 -5.24 19.98
C TYR A 32 9.31 -4.34 19.41
N ARG A 33 8.05 -4.81 19.40
CA ARG A 33 6.93 -4.04 18.84
C ARG A 33 6.59 -2.84 19.70
N SER A 34 6.66 -2.96 21.02
CA SER A 34 6.33 -1.84 21.91
C SER A 34 7.37 -0.73 21.85
N PHE A 35 8.65 -1.08 21.67
CA PHE A 35 9.72 -0.12 21.46
C PHE A 35 9.50 0.68 20.17
N HIS A 36 9.19 0.00 19.06
CA HIS A 36 8.95 0.66 17.77
C HIS A 36 7.63 1.46 17.74
N ALA A 37 6.57 0.95 18.38
CA ALA A 37 5.24 1.58 18.37
C ALA A 37 5.04 2.61 19.49
N ARG A 38 5.98 2.74 20.44
CA ARG A 38 5.89 3.57 21.66
C ARG A 38 4.62 3.32 22.50
N ARG A 39 4.04 2.13 22.39
CA ARG A 39 2.85 1.68 23.13
C ARG A 39 2.95 0.18 23.36
N LEU A 40 2.33 -0.32 24.41
CA LEU A 40 2.25 -1.77 24.61
C LEU A 40 1.42 -2.39 23.49
N VAL A 41 2.05 -3.24 22.68
CA VAL A 41 1.40 -3.98 21.60
C VAL A 41 1.55 -5.46 21.89
N ASN A 42 0.42 -6.17 22.03
CA ASN A 42 0.44 -7.62 22.14
C ASN A 42 0.80 -8.22 20.75
N PRO A 43 1.95 -8.90 20.63
CA PRO A 43 2.35 -9.61 19.43
C PRO A 43 1.85 -11.03 19.52
N GLY A 44 0.78 -11.34 18.78
CA GLY A 44 0.33 -12.71 18.82
C GLY A 44 -0.85 -12.96 17.94
N LEU A 45 -0.84 -14.17 17.37
CA LEU A 45 -2.07 -14.85 16.97
C LEU A 45 -2.89 -15.21 18.22
N LEU A 46 -2.21 -15.61 19.29
CA LEU A 46 -2.76 -16.04 20.57
C LEU A 46 -3.14 -14.85 21.47
N TYR A 47 -4.19 -15.01 22.29
CA TYR A 47 -4.51 -14.02 23.33
C TYR A 47 -3.55 -14.13 24.52
N GLY A 48 -3.08 -15.36 24.82
CA GLY A 48 -2.13 -15.63 25.88
C GLY A 48 -0.70 -15.17 25.57
N PRO A 49 0.17 -15.11 26.60
CA PRO A 49 1.56 -14.66 26.49
C PRO A 49 2.47 -15.75 25.91
N VAL A 50 2.07 -16.39 24.82
CA VAL A 50 2.80 -17.49 24.18
C VAL A 50 2.80 -17.26 22.68
N VAL A 51 3.97 -17.27 22.06
CA VAL A 51 4.09 -17.29 20.60
C VAL A 51 4.55 -18.68 20.15
N PRO A 52 3.68 -19.49 19.52
CA PRO A 52 4.00 -20.88 19.15
C PRO A 52 5.26 -21.03 18.28
N LEU A 53 5.53 -20.05 17.41
CA LEU A 53 6.70 -20.05 16.54
C LEU A 53 8.01 -20.13 17.34
N TYR A 54 8.11 -19.39 18.45
CA TYR A 54 9.29 -19.41 19.31
C TYR A 54 9.35 -20.67 20.18
N GLY A 55 8.20 -21.20 20.61
CA GLY A 55 8.13 -22.49 21.31
C GLY A 55 8.67 -23.63 20.45
N PHE A 56 8.18 -23.76 19.21
CA PHE A 56 8.71 -24.72 18.24
C PHE A 56 10.18 -24.44 17.88
N GLY A 57 10.55 -23.16 17.75
CA GLY A 57 11.93 -22.76 17.49
C GLY A 57 12.90 -23.22 18.59
N LEU A 58 12.54 -23.02 19.87
CA LEU A 58 13.39 -23.45 20.99
C LEU A 58 13.50 -24.97 21.07
N VAL A 59 12.39 -25.71 20.87
CA VAL A 59 12.42 -27.18 20.77
C VAL A 59 13.35 -27.62 19.65
N MET A 60 13.23 -27.04 18.45
CA MET A 60 14.10 -27.36 17.32
C MET A 60 15.58 -27.08 17.60
N VAL A 61 15.89 -25.97 18.27
CA VAL A 61 17.27 -25.60 18.61
C VAL A 61 17.88 -26.55 19.64
N LEU A 62 17.15 -26.85 20.73
CA LEU A 62 17.67 -27.71 21.80
C LEU A 62 17.88 -29.15 21.32
N TYR A 63 16.86 -29.77 20.72
CA TYR A 63 17.00 -31.15 20.22
C TYR A 63 17.87 -31.22 18.96
N GLY A 64 17.83 -30.21 18.10
CA GLY A 64 18.70 -30.13 16.94
C GLY A 64 20.18 -29.99 17.33
N ARG A 65 20.50 -29.29 18.42
CA ARG A 65 21.87 -29.22 18.95
C ARG A 65 22.37 -30.58 19.43
N LEU A 66 21.51 -31.38 20.05
CA LEU A 66 21.83 -32.77 20.44
C LEU A 66 22.04 -33.67 19.22
N LEU A 67 21.25 -33.51 18.16
CA LEU A 67 21.37 -34.29 16.93
C LEU A 67 22.59 -33.91 16.08
N LEU A 68 23.07 -32.68 16.20
CA LEU A 68 24.19 -32.13 15.46
C LEU A 68 25.45 -31.99 16.32
N ASP A 69 25.63 -32.86 17.32
CA ASP A 69 26.75 -32.72 18.26
C ASP A 69 28.12 -32.91 17.58
N ASP A 70 28.17 -33.75 16.54
CA ASP A 70 29.37 -34.02 15.74
C ASP A 70 29.81 -32.86 14.83
N GLN A 71 28.99 -31.82 14.69
CA GLN A 71 29.27 -30.68 13.81
C GLN A 71 29.97 -29.55 14.55
N SER A 72 30.74 -28.74 13.83
CA SER A 72 31.32 -27.50 14.38
C SER A 72 30.21 -26.58 14.91
N PHE A 73 30.47 -25.83 15.98
CA PHE A 73 29.51 -24.90 16.57
C PHE A 73 28.86 -23.98 15.53
N LEU A 74 29.67 -23.37 14.65
CA LEU A 74 29.17 -22.50 13.58
C LEU A 74 28.29 -23.27 12.58
N GLY A 75 28.69 -24.49 12.20
CA GLY A 75 27.89 -25.35 11.33
C GLY A 75 26.52 -25.68 11.92
N THR A 76 26.48 -26.00 13.21
CA THR A 76 25.24 -26.28 13.93
C THR A 76 24.33 -25.06 13.98
N VAL A 77 24.85 -23.88 14.35
CA VAL A 77 24.05 -22.64 14.37
C VAL A 77 23.51 -22.31 12.98
N LEU A 78 24.29 -22.47 11.92
CA LEU A 78 23.83 -22.23 10.54
C LEU A 78 22.69 -23.18 10.13
N LEU A 79 22.83 -24.48 10.39
CA LEU A 79 21.80 -25.47 10.07
C LEU A 79 20.51 -25.22 10.85
N LEU A 80 20.62 -24.91 12.15
CA LEU A 80 19.46 -24.57 12.98
C LEU A 80 18.80 -23.26 12.53
N THR A 81 19.58 -22.26 12.12
CA THR A 81 19.04 -21.01 11.55
C THR A 81 18.23 -21.27 10.30
N LEU A 82 18.73 -22.13 9.41
CA LEU A 82 18.00 -22.52 8.20
C LEU A 82 16.71 -23.26 8.57
N ALA A 83 16.77 -24.15 9.55
CA ALA A 83 15.61 -24.91 10.01
C ALA A 83 14.53 -24.02 10.64
N VAL A 84 14.91 -23.05 11.49
CA VAL A 84 13.99 -22.07 12.10
C VAL A 84 13.46 -21.07 11.06
N THR A 85 14.28 -20.64 10.11
CA THR A 85 13.81 -19.80 8.98
C THR A 85 12.79 -20.55 8.12
N LEU A 86 13.00 -21.86 7.89
CA LEU A 86 12.04 -22.70 7.19
C LEU A 86 10.75 -22.85 7.99
N LEU A 87 10.85 -23.04 9.32
CA LEU A 87 9.69 -23.05 10.22
C LEU A 87 8.90 -21.74 10.11
N GLU A 88 9.56 -20.58 10.13
CA GLU A 88 8.91 -19.27 9.95
C GLU A 88 8.19 -19.19 8.60
N TYR A 89 8.83 -19.63 7.52
CA TYR A 89 8.21 -19.66 6.19
C TYR A 89 6.95 -20.53 6.17
N LEU A 90 7.03 -21.76 6.71
CA LEU A 90 5.92 -22.70 6.76
C LEU A 90 4.79 -22.21 7.66
N ALA A 91 5.12 -21.62 8.82
CA ALA A 91 4.14 -21.03 9.72
C ALA A 91 3.40 -19.86 9.04
N GLY A 92 4.13 -18.98 8.34
CA GLY A 92 3.53 -17.89 7.56
C GLY A 92 2.65 -18.40 6.42
N ALA A 93 3.10 -19.45 5.71
CA ALA A 93 2.34 -20.11 4.64
C ALA A 93 1.05 -20.75 5.16
N LEU A 94 1.14 -21.53 6.24
CA LEU A 94 0.00 -22.18 6.85
C LEU A 94 -1.00 -21.15 7.38
N ALA A 95 -0.52 -20.10 8.05
CA ALA A 95 -1.38 -19.03 8.53
C ALA A 95 -2.13 -18.34 7.39
N GLU A 96 -1.45 -18.01 6.29
CA GLU A 96 -2.11 -17.40 5.13
C GLU A 96 -3.09 -18.36 4.45
N SER A 97 -2.78 -19.65 4.34
CA SER A 97 -3.70 -20.63 3.76
C SER A 97 -4.96 -20.85 4.61
N LEU A 98 -4.84 -20.89 5.93
CA LEU A 98 -5.97 -21.10 6.83
C LEU A 98 -6.81 -19.83 7.02
N ILE A 99 -6.15 -18.68 7.16
CA ILE A 99 -6.79 -17.43 7.56
C ILE A 99 -7.05 -16.53 6.36
N GLY A 100 -6.30 -16.66 5.27
CA GLY A 100 -6.37 -15.77 4.11
C GLY A 100 -5.79 -14.38 4.34
N ILE A 101 -5.00 -14.20 5.41
CA ILE A 101 -4.35 -12.94 5.79
C ILE A 101 -2.90 -13.26 6.20
N LYS A 102 -1.96 -12.39 5.82
CA LYS A 102 -0.57 -12.47 6.29
C LYS A 102 -0.46 -11.96 7.74
N LEU A 103 0.07 -12.79 8.64
CA LEU A 103 0.31 -12.40 10.04
C LEU A 103 1.46 -11.39 10.18
N TRP A 104 2.42 -11.44 9.26
CA TRP A 104 3.51 -10.49 9.09
C TRP A 104 3.81 -10.37 7.59
N ASP A 105 4.33 -9.23 7.17
CA ASP A 105 4.71 -8.98 5.78
C ASP A 105 6.08 -8.29 5.71
N TYR A 106 7.03 -8.97 5.09
CA TYR A 106 8.40 -8.49 4.84
C TYR A 106 8.61 -8.12 3.37
N SER A 107 7.56 -7.87 2.59
CA SER A 107 7.66 -7.53 1.16
C SER A 107 8.47 -6.25 0.89
N ASP A 108 8.57 -5.36 1.87
CA ASP A 108 9.36 -4.13 1.85
C ASP A 108 10.86 -4.37 2.14
N ARG A 109 11.25 -5.58 2.56
CA ARG A 109 12.63 -5.90 2.93
C ARG A 109 13.41 -6.53 1.78
N PRO A 110 14.71 -6.23 1.65
CA PRO A 110 15.56 -6.86 0.64
C PRO A 110 15.69 -8.37 0.90
N LEU A 111 15.86 -9.14 -0.18
CA LEU A 111 15.99 -10.60 -0.14
C LEU A 111 14.84 -11.28 0.62
N ASN A 112 13.62 -10.77 0.45
CA ASN A 112 12.43 -11.42 0.96
C ASN A 112 11.98 -12.56 0.03
N LEU A 113 11.37 -13.59 0.61
CA LEU A 113 10.72 -14.66 -0.14
C LEU A 113 9.21 -14.59 0.09
N GLN A 114 8.47 -14.15 -0.93
CA GLN A 114 7.01 -13.94 -0.89
C GLN A 114 6.53 -13.02 0.26
N GLY A 115 7.42 -12.18 0.81
CA GLY A 115 7.17 -11.41 2.02
C GLY A 115 7.00 -12.25 3.30
N ARG A 116 7.29 -13.56 3.30
CA ARG A 116 7.14 -14.45 4.47
C ARG A 116 8.38 -14.51 5.35
N ILE A 117 9.55 -14.54 4.73
CA ILE A 117 10.86 -14.49 5.37
C ILE A 117 11.72 -13.45 4.66
N CYS A 118 12.75 -12.93 5.31
CA CYS A 118 13.78 -12.14 4.66
C CYS A 118 15.14 -12.34 5.32
N PHE A 119 16.20 -11.99 4.59
CA PHE A 119 17.57 -12.17 5.05
C PHE A 119 17.86 -11.49 6.40
N GLN A 120 17.30 -10.30 6.62
CA GLN A 120 17.50 -9.55 7.86
C GLN A 120 16.99 -10.32 9.10
N PHE A 121 15.79 -10.89 9.02
CA PHE A 121 15.23 -11.68 10.13
C PHE A 121 15.92 -13.03 10.27
N SER A 122 16.35 -13.67 9.17
CA SER A 122 17.22 -14.85 9.23
C SER A 122 18.54 -14.58 9.96
N LEU A 123 19.11 -13.38 9.82
CA LEU A 123 20.30 -12.97 10.57
C LEU A 123 19.99 -12.78 12.06
N TYR A 124 18.83 -12.24 12.42
CA TYR A 124 18.40 -12.17 13.81
C TYR A 124 18.22 -13.56 14.43
N TRP A 125 17.64 -14.50 13.68
CA TRP A 125 17.58 -15.90 14.10
C TRP A 125 18.98 -16.49 14.30
N PHE A 126 19.92 -16.22 13.39
CA PHE A 126 21.30 -16.68 13.54
C PHE A 126 21.95 -16.23 14.84
N VAL A 127 21.83 -14.94 15.17
CA VAL A 127 22.37 -14.39 16.42
C VAL A 127 21.65 -14.97 17.63
N LEU A 128 20.32 -15.03 17.61
CA LEU A 128 19.52 -15.54 18.72
C LEU A 128 19.83 -17.01 19.00
N ILE A 129 19.90 -17.85 17.96
CA ILE A 129 20.24 -19.26 18.06
C ILE A 129 21.67 -19.43 18.56
N GLY A 130 22.63 -18.62 18.09
CA GLY A 130 23.99 -18.62 18.60
C GLY A 130 24.05 -18.33 20.10
N VAL A 131 23.33 -17.31 20.57
CA VAL A 131 23.25 -16.95 22.00
C VAL A 131 22.60 -18.08 22.81
N VAL A 132 21.46 -18.61 22.36
CA VAL A 132 20.78 -19.72 23.04
C VAL A 132 21.65 -20.98 23.08
N SER A 133 22.37 -21.28 22.01
CA SER A 133 23.27 -22.43 21.94
C SER A 133 24.46 -22.32 22.90
N LEU A 134 24.98 -21.10 23.12
CA LEU A 134 26.03 -20.85 24.13
C LEU A 134 25.49 -20.91 25.56
N ALA A 135 24.24 -20.46 25.76
CA ALA A 135 23.58 -20.52 27.06
C ALA A 135 23.02 -21.91 27.39
N MET A 136 23.11 -22.87 26.47
CA MET A 136 22.42 -24.16 26.57
C MET A 136 22.84 -24.98 27.80
N ASP A 137 24.12 -24.96 28.16
CA ASP A 137 24.62 -25.64 29.36
C ASP A 137 23.99 -25.05 30.65
N ALA A 138 23.88 -23.73 30.73
CA ALA A 138 23.24 -23.05 31.86
C ALA A 138 21.73 -23.30 31.89
N ILE A 139 21.08 -23.30 30.72
CA ILE A 139 19.65 -23.60 30.59
C ILE A 139 19.37 -25.03 31.05
N ALA A 140 20.17 -26.00 30.61
CA ALA A 140 20.00 -27.42 30.94
C ALA A 140 20.15 -27.70 32.44
N VAL A 141 21.15 -27.10 33.09
CA VAL A 141 21.34 -27.23 34.54
C VAL A 141 20.15 -26.65 35.30
N TRP A 142 19.72 -25.43 34.95
CA TRP A 142 18.57 -24.81 35.61
C TRP A 142 17.29 -25.62 35.45
N THR A 143 17.05 -26.20 34.27
CA THR A 143 15.86 -27.02 34.04
C THR A 143 15.88 -28.32 34.83
N VAL A 144 17.02 -29.00 34.95
CA VAL A 144 17.16 -30.23 35.75
C VAL A 144 16.90 -29.95 37.23
N ASP A 145 17.53 -28.92 37.80
CA ASP A 145 17.41 -28.61 39.23
C ASP A 145 15.95 -28.29 39.62
N VAL A 146 15.26 -27.49 38.81
CA VAL A 146 13.85 -27.13 39.04
C VAL A 146 12.91 -28.34 38.93
N THR A 147 13.20 -29.29 38.04
CA THR A 147 12.38 -30.51 37.89
C THR A 147 12.53 -31.48 39.07
N ILE A 148 13.71 -31.58 39.66
CA ILE A 148 13.99 -32.50 40.77
C ILE A 148 13.33 -32.04 42.07
N ASP A 149 13.29 -30.72 42.33
CA ASP A 149 12.81 -30.16 43.61
C ASP A 149 11.29 -30.23 43.82
N LEU A 150 10.50 -30.26 42.76
CA LEU A 150 9.03 -30.14 42.82
C LEU A 150 8.27 -31.48 42.72
N GLY A 151 8.96 -32.58 42.41
CA GLY A 151 8.37 -33.91 42.24
C GLY A 151 7.63 -34.11 40.91
N GLY A 152 7.78 -35.29 40.30
CA GLY A 152 7.30 -35.58 38.94
C GLY A 152 5.77 -35.52 38.75
N GLU A 153 4.99 -35.85 39.78
CA GLU A 153 3.52 -35.87 39.70
C GLU A 153 2.90 -34.47 39.58
N ILE A 154 3.50 -33.47 40.25
CA ILE A 154 3.06 -32.06 40.14
C ILE A 154 3.37 -31.54 38.72
N TRP A 155 4.55 -31.86 38.19
CA TRP A 155 4.94 -31.46 36.83
C TRP A 155 4.06 -32.05 35.75
N GLU A 156 3.60 -33.30 35.94
CA GLU A 156 2.64 -33.92 35.03
C GLU A 156 1.32 -33.15 34.98
N GLN A 157 0.75 -32.80 36.14
CA GLN A 157 -0.48 -32.01 36.21
C GLN A 157 -0.31 -30.60 35.63
N VAL A 158 0.82 -29.94 35.91
CA VAL A 158 1.14 -28.63 35.35
C VAL A 158 1.28 -28.69 33.82
N ALA A 159 1.95 -29.71 33.28
CA ALA A 159 2.11 -29.88 31.85
C ALA A 159 0.76 -30.13 31.16
N ILE A 160 -0.10 -30.98 31.73
CA ILE A 160 -1.47 -31.21 31.24
C ILE A 160 -2.27 -29.90 31.24
N ALA A 161 -2.25 -29.16 32.35
CA ALA A 161 -2.94 -27.88 32.45
C ALA A 161 -2.43 -26.86 31.43
N ALA A 162 -1.11 -26.74 31.25
CA ALA A 162 -0.50 -25.86 30.26
C ALA A 162 -0.97 -26.20 28.84
N VAL A 163 -0.96 -27.48 28.46
CA VAL A 163 -1.47 -27.94 27.15
C VAL A 163 -2.94 -27.58 26.97
N LEU A 164 -3.80 -27.84 27.96
CA LEU A 164 -5.22 -27.52 27.89
C LEU A 164 -5.48 -26.02 27.72
N ILE A 165 -4.78 -25.18 28.50
CA ILE A 165 -4.86 -23.72 28.40
C ILE A 165 -4.46 -23.27 27.00
N MET A 166 -3.36 -23.80 26.47
CA MET A 166 -2.82 -23.41 25.17
C MET A 166 -3.71 -23.85 24.00
N LEU A 167 -4.35 -25.02 24.11
CA LEU A 167 -5.35 -25.49 23.14
C LEU A 167 -6.61 -24.61 23.18
N LEU A 168 -7.08 -24.27 24.38
CA LEU A 168 -8.23 -23.38 24.54
C LEU A 168 -7.93 -21.98 23.97
N ASP A 169 -6.76 -21.43 24.29
CA ASP A 169 -6.33 -20.13 23.79
C ASP A 169 -6.18 -20.13 22.26
N GLY A 170 -5.59 -21.19 21.71
CA GLY A 170 -5.51 -21.42 20.27
C GLY A 170 -6.87 -21.44 19.59
N LEU A 171 -7.83 -22.17 20.17
CA LEU A 171 -9.19 -22.26 19.65
C LEU A 171 -9.89 -20.89 19.67
N LEU A 172 -9.85 -20.18 20.81
CA LEU A 172 -10.44 -18.85 20.96
C LEU A 172 -9.84 -17.84 19.99
N SER A 173 -8.52 -17.92 19.79
CA SER A 173 -7.77 -17.07 18.88
C SER A 173 -8.17 -17.30 17.41
N VAL A 174 -8.27 -18.55 16.98
CA VAL A 174 -8.74 -18.90 15.63
C VAL A 174 -10.18 -18.43 15.40
N ILE A 175 -11.08 -18.69 16.34
CA ILE A 175 -12.48 -18.23 16.25
C ILE A 175 -12.55 -16.70 16.13
N SER A 176 -11.78 -15.99 16.95
CA SER A 176 -11.73 -14.54 16.96
C SER A 176 -11.21 -13.98 15.63
N LEU A 177 -10.20 -14.62 15.05
CA LEU A 177 -9.61 -14.21 13.80
C LEU A 177 -10.54 -14.44 12.59
N VAL A 178 -11.24 -15.58 12.57
CA VAL A 178 -12.28 -15.85 11.55
C VAL A 178 -13.42 -14.83 11.66
N ARG A 179 -13.84 -14.49 12.89
CA ARG A 179 -14.86 -13.44 13.12
C ARG A 179 -14.39 -12.07 12.65
N LEU A 180 -13.14 -11.71 12.94
CA LEU A 180 -12.52 -10.46 12.49
C LEU A 180 -12.48 -10.39 10.97
N ARG A 181 -12.06 -11.46 10.29
CA ARG A 181 -12.06 -11.55 8.83
C ARG A 181 -13.47 -11.33 8.25
N GLY A 182 -14.48 -12.00 8.81
CA GLY A 182 -15.87 -11.80 8.39
C GLY A 182 -16.33 -10.35 8.53
N MET A 183 -15.95 -9.69 9.63
CA MET A 183 -16.24 -8.27 9.86
C MET A 183 -15.57 -7.38 8.81
N VAL A 184 -14.28 -7.57 8.55
CA VAL A 184 -13.51 -6.79 7.57
C VAL A 184 -14.08 -6.97 6.16
N LEU A 185 -14.41 -8.19 5.76
CA LEU A 185 -15.03 -8.47 4.47
C LEU A 185 -16.39 -7.77 4.34
N SER A 186 -17.25 -7.86 5.36
CA SER A 186 -18.54 -7.19 5.36
C SER A 186 -18.43 -5.66 5.31
N PHE A 187 -17.36 -5.10 5.87
CA PHE A 187 -17.10 -3.66 5.83
C PHE A 187 -16.60 -3.24 4.45
N ARG A 188 -15.69 -4.02 3.85
CA ARG A 188 -15.21 -3.83 2.48
C ARG A 188 -16.38 -3.85 1.48
N ASP A 189 -17.27 -4.82 1.59
CA ASP A 189 -18.42 -4.94 0.67
C ASP A 189 -19.39 -3.75 0.82
N ARG A 190 -19.59 -3.25 2.06
CA ARG A 190 -20.36 -2.02 2.31
C ARG A 190 -19.70 -0.78 1.70
N LEU A 191 -18.39 -0.64 1.83
CA LEU A 191 -17.65 0.47 1.22
C LEU A 191 -17.73 0.43 -0.31
N HIS A 192 -17.57 -0.74 -0.92
CA HIS A 192 -17.72 -0.87 -2.38
C HIS A 192 -19.13 -0.51 -2.85
N ALA A 193 -20.16 -0.98 -2.15
CA ALA A 193 -21.54 -0.63 -2.49
C ALA A 193 -21.78 0.90 -2.39
N GLU A 194 -21.18 1.58 -1.42
CA GLU A 194 -21.32 3.04 -1.28
C GLU A 194 -20.54 3.80 -2.36
N ILE A 195 -19.33 3.33 -2.71
CA ILE A 195 -18.56 3.90 -3.83
C ILE A 195 -19.34 3.75 -5.14
N ASP A 196 -19.92 2.58 -5.41
CA ASP A 196 -20.71 2.33 -6.62
C ASP A 196 -21.94 3.23 -6.69
N ARG A 197 -22.61 3.47 -5.56
CA ARG A 197 -23.74 4.43 -5.47
C ARG A 197 -23.31 5.85 -5.80
N LEU A 198 -22.24 6.34 -5.17
CA LEU A 198 -21.71 7.69 -5.43
C LEU A 198 -21.26 7.85 -6.88
N GLN A 199 -20.65 6.81 -7.47
CA GLN A 199 -20.30 6.79 -8.88
C GLN A 199 -21.55 6.87 -9.78
N ALA A 200 -22.61 6.11 -9.47
CA ALA A 200 -23.85 6.13 -10.23
C ALA A 200 -24.56 7.50 -10.15
N GLU A 201 -24.64 8.10 -8.96
CA GLU A 201 -25.22 9.44 -8.77
C GLU A 201 -24.44 10.51 -9.56
N LEU A 202 -23.11 10.51 -9.47
CA LEU A 202 -22.26 11.43 -10.20
C LEU A 202 -22.43 11.25 -11.72
N GLN A 203 -22.50 10.01 -12.20
CA GLN A 203 -22.74 9.72 -13.61
C GLN A 203 -24.11 10.24 -14.07
N ALA A 204 -25.17 10.05 -13.26
CA ALA A 204 -26.50 10.55 -13.56
C ALA A 204 -26.54 12.09 -13.64
N GLU A 205 -25.88 12.79 -12.72
CA GLU A 205 -25.82 14.26 -12.74
C GLU A 205 -25.05 14.77 -13.96
N LEU A 206 -23.91 14.15 -14.29
CA LEU A 206 -23.13 14.50 -15.47
C LEU A 206 -23.91 14.27 -16.77
N GLN A 207 -24.66 13.17 -16.87
CA GLN A 207 -25.55 12.90 -18.01
C GLN A 207 -26.66 13.95 -18.09
N GLY A 208 -27.26 14.35 -16.97
CA GLY A 208 -28.26 15.41 -16.89
C GLY A 208 -27.72 16.75 -17.43
N ARG A 209 -26.51 17.15 -16.99
CA ARG A 209 -25.85 18.37 -17.46
C ARG A 209 -25.49 18.31 -18.95
N ARG A 210 -25.01 17.17 -19.45
CA ARG A 210 -24.73 16.97 -20.89
C ARG A 210 -26.00 17.14 -21.72
N ARG A 211 -27.09 16.47 -21.35
CA ARG A 211 -28.40 16.58 -22.04
C ARG A 211 -28.90 18.02 -22.03
N ALA A 212 -28.78 18.74 -20.92
CA ALA A 212 -29.17 20.15 -20.84
C ALA A 212 -28.33 21.04 -21.78
N GLY A 213 -27.02 20.78 -21.87
CA GLY A 213 -26.13 21.47 -22.81
C GLY A 213 -26.48 21.22 -24.28
N GLU A 214 -26.76 19.96 -24.64
CA GLU A 214 -27.18 19.58 -26.00
C GLU A 214 -28.52 20.23 -26.38
N GLN A 215 -29.50 20.24 -25.47
CA GLN A 215 -30.78 20.91 -25.69
C GLN A 215 -30.62 22.42 -25.92
N LEU A 216 -29.71 23.07 -25.18
CA LEU A 216 -29.42 24.48 -25.35
C LEU A 216 -28.77 24.76 -26.71
N GLN A 217 -27.80 23.94 -27.13
CA GLN A 217 -27.19 24.03 -28.46
C GLN A 217 -28.21 23.86 -29.59
N ALA A 218 -29.10 22.87 -29.48
CA ALA A 218 -30.15 22.63 -30.47
C ALA A 218 -31.11 23.83 -30.60
N ARG A 219 -31.51 24.44 -29.47
CA ARG A 219 -32.34 25.67 -29.46
C ARG A 219 -31.64 26.85 -30.12
N LEU A 220 -30.34 27.03 -29.85
CA LEU A 220 -29.54 28.10 -30.46
C LEU A 220 -29.39 27.90 -31.96
N GLN A 221 -29.10 26.67 -32.41
CA GLN A 221 -29.03 26.33 -33.83
C GLN A 221 -30.38 26.55 -34.53
N ALA A 222 -31.49 26.17 -33.92
CA ALA A 222 -32.82 26.41 -34.48
C ALA A 222 -33.13 27.90 -34.63
N ARG A 223 -32.77 28.75 -33.64
CA ARG A 223 -32.89 30.21 -33.73
C ARG A 223 -32.00 30.79 -34.85
N LEU A 224 -30.76 30.34 -34.93
CA LEU A 224 -29.81 30.74 -35.99
C LEU A 224 -30.32 30.35 -37.37
N GLN A 225 -30.79 29.11 -37.55
CA GLN A 225 -31.36 28.65 -38.81
C GLN A 225 -32.60 29.43 -39.22
N ARG A 226 -33.50 29.75 -38.28
CA ARG A 226 -34.68 30.59 -38.59
C ARG A 226 -34.26 31.97 -39.10
N ARG A 227 -33.27 32.61 -38.47
CA ARG A 227 -32.75 33.91 -38.92
C ARG A 227 -32.01 33.81 -40.26
N LEU A 228 -31.22 32.75 -40.46
CA LEU A 228 -30.50 32.50 -41.71
C LEU A 228 -31.45 32.18 -42.88
N ARG A 229 -32.58 31.50 -42.66
CA ARG A 229 -33.58 31.26 -43.72
C ARG A 229 -34.12 32.55 -44.32
N HIS A 230 -34.37 33.58 -43.51
CA HIS A 230 -34.76 34.91 -44.01
C HIS A 230 -33.65 35.56 -44.83
N VAL A 231 -32.40 35.47 -44.39
CA VAL A 231 -31.24 36.01 -45.14
C VAL A 231 -31.02 35.26 -46.46
N ILE A 232 -31.13 33.93 -46.47
CA ILE A 232 -31.00 33.09 -47.66
C ILE A 232 -32.15 33.35 -48.64
N MET A 233 -33.39 33.49 -48.14
CA MET A 233 -34.56 33.83 -48.95
C MET A 233 -34.38 35.21 -49.63
N TRP A 234 -33.92 36.22 -48.89
CA TRP A 234 -33.61 37.55 -49.43
C TRP A 234 -32.48 37.50 -50.46
N SER A 235 -31.45 36.67 -50.23
CA SER A 235 -30.32 36.53 -51.15
C SER A 235 -30.69 35.91 -52.52
N ARG A 236 -31.74 35.08 -52.57
CA ARG A 236 -32.28 34.51 -53.81
C ARG A 236 -33.16 35.50 -54.58
N ARG A 237 -33.74 36.49 -53.92
CA ARG A 237 -34.59 37.53 -54.53
C ARG A 237 -33.77 38.67 -55.18
N PHE A 238 -32.53 38.90 -54.74
CA PHE A 238 -31.65 39.96 -55.25
C PHE A 238 -30.22 39.45 -55.51
N PRO A 239 -29.94 38.84 -56.68
CA PRO A 239 -28.64 38.24 -56.99
C PRO A 239 -27.48 39.24 -57.15
N ALA A 240 -27.77 40.52 -57.42
CA ALA A 240 -26.76 41.57 -57.53
C ALA A 240 -26.33 42.08 -56.14
N ILE A 241 -27.29 42.30 -55.24
CA ILE A 241 -27.02 42.75 -53.86
C ILE A 241 -26.35 41.63 -53.05
N SER A 242 -26.69 40.36 -53.29
CA SER A 242 -26.09 39.23 -52.57
C SER A 242 -24.59 39.07 -52.85
N ARG A 243 -24.10 39.43 -54.05
CA ARG A 243 -22.66 39.41 -54.37
C ARG A 243 -21.89 40.50 -53.64
N GLN A 244 -22.44 41.72 -53.59
CA GLN A 244 -21.80 42.85 -52.95
C GLN A 244 -21.79 42.70 -51.43
N LEU A 245 -22.89 42.23 -50.84
CA LEU A 245 -22.98 41.94 -49.41
C LEU A 245 -22.16 40.70 -49.01
N SER A 246 -22.04 39.69 -49.87
CA SER A 246 -21.18 38.52 -49.59
C SER A 246 -19.68 38.86 -49.70
N GLN A 247 -19.28 39.77 -50.59
CA GLN A 247 -17.92 40.33 -50.59
C GLN A 247 -17.66 41.17 -49.31
N GLN A 248 -18.58 42.05 -48.92
CA GLN A 248 -18.45 42.84 -47.69
C GLN A 248 -18.45 41.97 -46.42
N LEU A 249 -19.33 40.96 -46.33
CA LEU A 249 -19.34 40.00 -45.22
C LEU A 249 -18.11 39.10 -45.23
N ARG A 250 -17.61 38.67 -46.39
CA ARG A 250 -16.34 37.92 -46.46
C ARG A 250 -15.17 38.77 -46.03
N SER A 251 -15.12 40.05 -46.40
CA SER A 251 -14.07 40.97 -45.97
C SER A 251 -14.17 41.27 -44.46
N SER A 252 -15.37 41.49 -43.91
CA SER A 252 -15.56 41.76 -42.48
C SER A 252 -15.43 40.51 -41.61
N LEU A 253 -15.77 39.33 -42.11
CA LEU A 253 -15.48 38.04 -41.47
C LEU A 253 -14.02 37.65 -41.63
N ALA A 254 -13.34 38.03 -42.72
CA ALA A 254 -11.89 37.86 -42.87
C ALA A 254 -11.16 38.80 -41.92
N ASP A 255 -11.63 40.04 -41.73
CA ASP A 255 -11.09 40.96 -40.74
C ASP A 255 -11.40 40.52 -39.32
N ARG A 256 -12.64 40.10 -39.02
CA ARG A 256 -12.97 39.53 -37.70
C ARG A 256 -12.29 38.19 -37.47
N ARG A 257 -12.01 37.38 -38.50
CA ARG A 257 -11.15 36.19 -38.39
C ARG A 257 -9.68 36.56 -38.25
N ARG A 258 -9.19 37.65 -38.82
CA ARG A 258 -7.81 38.14 -38.59
C ARG A 258 -7.67 38.74 -37.20
N HIS A 259 -8.67 39.46 -36.71
CA HIS A 259 -8.71 40.03 -35.36
C HIS A 259 -9.02 38.96 -34.30
N ALA A 260 -9.87 37.98 -34.59
CA ALA A 260 -10.08 36.80 -33.74
C ALA A 260 -8.94 35.80 -33.86
N ALA A 261 -8.26 35.64 -34.99
CA ALA A 261 -7.02 34.85 -35.06
C ALA A 261 -5.87 35.58 -34.34
N ALA A 262 -5.82 36.91 -34.38
CA ALA A 262 -4.89 37.71 -33.58
C ALA A 262 -5.25 37.73 -32.08
N ALA A 263 -6.52 37.51 -31.72
CA ALA A 263 -6.99 37.46 -30.32
C ALA A 263 -7.21 36.04 -29.77
N VAL A 264 -7.21 35.00 -30.61
CA VAL A 264 -7.62 33.60 -30.28
C VAL A 264 -6.67 32.55 -30.88
N LEU A 265 -5.54 32.90 -31.51
CA LEU A 265 -4.45 31.92 -31.70
C LEU A 265 -3.45 32.01 -30.53
N PRO A 266 -3.55 31.16 -29.49
CA PRO A 266 -2.33 30.59 -28.94
C PRO A 266 -1.79 29.62 -30.00
N GLU A 267 -0.53 29.80 -30.38
CA GLU A 267 0.27 28.89 -31.20
C GLU A 267 -0.13 27.41 -31.00
N GLU A 268 -0.89 26.86 -31.94
CA GLU A 268 -0.96 25.41 -32.12
C GLU A 268 0.40 24.98 -32.68
N PHE A 269 1.26 24.56 -31.76
CA PHE A 269 2.05 23.33 -31.83
C PHE A 269 2.34 22.82 -33.25
N VAL A 270 3.27 23.50 -33.94
CA VAL A 270 4.05 22.90 -35.01
C VAL A 270 5.25 22.24 -34.33
N PRO A 271 5.44 20.89 -34.39
CA PRO A 271 6.56 20.23 -33.76
C PRO A 271 7.85 20.52 -34.56
N GLY A 272 8.38 21.72 -34.38
CA GLY A 272 9.68 22.15 -34.89
C GLY A 272 10.81 21.69 -33.98
N ARG A 273 11.98 21.43 -34.57
CA ARG A 273 13.20 20.80 -34.01
C ARG A 273 13.74 21.32 -32.65
N ARG A 274 13.14 22.36 -32.06
CA ARG A 274 13.36 22.77 -30.65
C ARG A 274 12.69 21.83 -29.63
N PHE A 275 11.58 21.19 -30.00
CA PHE A 275 10.81 20.30 -29.13
C PHE A 275 11.59 19.04 -28.73
N THR A 276 12.44 18.54 -29.63
CA THR A 276 13.31 17.37 -29.39
C THR A 276 14.47 17.68 -28.43
N ARG A 277 14.95 18.94 -28.42
CA ARG A 277 16.02 19.40 -27.51
C ARG A 277 15.50 19.68 -26.10
N GLN A 278 14.38 20.39 -26.00
CA GLN A 278 13.71 20.62 -24.71
C GLN A 278 13.14 19.34 -24.10
N ARG A 279 12.69 18.37 -24.90
CA ARG A 279 12.28 17.06 -24.39
C ARG A 279 13.47 16.31 -23.79
N ARG A 280 14.65 16.37 -24.41
CA ARG A 280 15.87 15.73 -23.91
C ARG A 280 16.39 16.40 -22.64
N GLU A 281 16.42 17.74 -22.60
CA GLU A 281 16.78 18.52 -21.41
C GLU A 281 15.77 18.33 -20.26
N LEU A 282 14.48 18.20 -20.56
CA LEU A 282 13.44 17.91 -19.55
C LEU A 282 13.52 16.46 -19.05
N GLN A 283 13.90 15.50 -19.90
CA GLN A 283 14.05 14.11 -19.52
C GLN A 283 15.32 13.92 -18.66
N GLU A 284 16.42 14.60 -18.98
CA GLU A 284 17.63 14.67 -18.13
C GLU A 284 17.37 15.41 -16.80
N TYR A 285 16.52 16.44 -16.78
CA TYR A 285 16.10 17.14 -15.55
C TYR A 285 15.12 16.31 -14.70
N LEU A 286 14.21 15.56 -15.33
CA LEU A 286 13.30 14.66 -14.62
C LEU A 286 14.06 13.47 -14.03
N ASP A 287 14.97 12.85 -14.78
CA ASP A 287 15.82 11.75 -14.29
C ASP A 287 16.74 12.19 -13.13
N GLY A 288 17.08 13.49 -13.06
CA GLY A 288 17.80 14.09 -11.92
C GLY A 288 16.96 14.46 -10.70
N ILE A 289 15.63 14.54 -10.81
CA ILE A 289 14.71 14.90 -9.70
C ILE A 289 14.19 13.65 -8.97
N TRP A 290 14.26 12.47 -9.58
CA TRP A 290 13.72 11.22 -9.03
C TRP A 290 14.52 10.60 -7.86
N GLN A 291 15.40 11.37 -7.20
CA GLN A 291 16.19 10.90 -6.05
C GLN A 291 15.66 11.34 -4.67
N GLU A 292 14.56 12.10 -4.57
CA GLU A 292 14.00 12.49 -3.27
C GLU A 292 12.54 12.08 -3.06
N ASP A 293 12.29 11.55 -1.85
CA ASP A 293 11.09 10.88 -1.37
C ASP A 293 9.80 11.68 -1.57
N LEU A 294 8.99 11.27 -2.56
CA LEU A 294 7.62 11.72 -2.75
C LEU A 294 6.63 10.69 -2.18
N PRO A 295 5.66 11.09 -1.33
CA PRO A 295 4.64 10.19 -0.81
C PRO A 295 3.81 9.52 -1.94
N ALA A 296 3.64 8.20 -1.85
CA ALA A 296 3.12 7.33 -2.91
C ALA A 296 1.76 7.76 -3.50
N GLU A 297 0.87 8.36 -2.70
CA GLU A 297 -0.45 8.80 -3.16
C GLU A 297 -0.39 10.00 -4.13
N ARG A 298 0.56 10.92 -3.94
CA ARG A 298 0.76 12.07 -4.84
C ARG A 298 1.46 11.66 -6.13
N TYR A 299 2.31 10.63 -6.06
CA TYR A 299 2.98 10.04 -7.21
C TYR A 299 1.99 9.43 -8.20
N HIS A 300 0.96 8.71 -7.75
CA HIS A 300 -0.04 8.10 -8.65
C HIS A 300 -0.99 9.12 -9.28
N LEU A 301 -1.35 10.19 -8.55
CA LEU A 301 -2.14 11.30 -9.09
C LEU A 301 -1.32 12.12 -10.13
N ALA A 302 -0.05 12.39 -9.85
CA ALA A 302 0.85 13.04 -10.79
C ALA A 302 1.09 12.15 -12.02
N LYS A 303 1.30 10.84 -11.85
CA LYS A 303 1.53 9.88 -12.93
C LYS A 303 0.30 9.70 -13.83
N SER A 304 -0.90 9.72 -13.27
CA SER A 304 -2.17 9.68 -14.03
C SER A 304 -2.46 10.98 -14.77
N LEU A 305 -2.18 12.14 -14.15
CA LEU A 305 -2.32 13.45 -14.79
C LEU A 305 -1.26 13.70 -15.88
N ILE A 306 -0.05 13.14 -15.73
CA ILE A 306 1.03 13.20 -16.73
C ILE A 306 0.79 12.22 -17.88
N ALA A 307 0.29 11.01 -17.60
CA ALA A 307 -0.13 10.07 -18.64
C ALA A 307 -1.25 10.65 -19.52
N ALA A 308 -2.12 11.48 -18.95
CA ALA A 308 -3.11 12.27 -19.69
C ALA A 308 -2.55 13.56 -20.31
N GLY A 309 -1.37 14.02 -19.89
CA GLY A 309 -0.81 15.36 -20.12
C GLY A 309 0.01 15.55 -21.40
N ALA A 310 0.25 14.50 -22.19
CA ALA A 310 0.96 14.59 -23.47
C ALA A 310 0.22 15.47 -24.51
N ALA A 311 -1.09 15.70 -24.33
CA ALA A 311 -1.93 16.54 -25.19
C ALA A 311 -2.48 17.82 -24.50
N MET A 312 -2.07 18.11 -23.26
CA MET A 312 -2.66 19.24 -22.51
C MET A 312 -2.06 20.60 -22.88
N PRO A 313 -2.89 21.65 -23.09
CA PRO A 313 -2.42 23.01 -23.27
C PRO A 313 -1.56 23.49 -22.09
N VAL A 314 -0.57 24.34 -22.34
CA VAL A 314 0.37 24.91 -21.35
C VAL A 314 -0.35 25.46 -20.09
N ARG A 315 -1.58 25.96 -20.26
CA ARG A 315 -2.44 26.48 -19.18
C ARG A 315 -2.86 25.40 -18.17
N ALA A 316 -3.20 24.20 -18.63
CA ALA A 316 -3.61 23.09 -17.76
C ALA A 316 -2.43 22.54 -16.95
N ARG A 317 -1.21 22.58 -17.51
CA ARG A 317 0.01 22.15 -16.81
C ARG A 317 0.33 23.02 -15.59
N ARG A 318 0.11 24.34 -15.67
CA ARG A 318 0.34 25.26 -14.54
C ARG A 318 -0.61 25.01 -13.38
N VAL A 319 -1.88 24.73 -13.68
CA VAL A 319 -2.88 24.42 -12.65
C VAL A 319 -2.57 23.09 -11.97
N VAL A 320 -2.23 22.05 -12.74
CA VAL A 320 -1.83 20.75 -12.18
C VAL A 320 -0.57 20.89 -11.32
N TYR A 321 0.44 21.63 -11.78
CA TYR A 321 1.67 21.85 -11.02
C TYR A 321 1.42 22.61 -9.71
N ALA A 322 0.55 23.63 -9.71
CA ALA A 322 0.17 24.38 -8.51
C ALA A 322 -0.71 23.58 -7.51
N VAL A 323 -1.37 22.51 -7.96
CA VAL A 323 -2.07 21.56 -7.08
C VAL A 323 -1.08 20.58 -6.44
N VAL A 324 -0.06 20.14 -7.18
CA VAL A 324 0.94 19.16 -6.70
C VAL A 324 2.00 19.81 -5.79
N TYR A 325 2.43 21.03 -6.11
CA TYR A 325 3.50 21.76 -5.40
C TYR A 325 2.99 23.12 -4.91
N PRO A 326 2.25 23.15 -3.78
CA PRO A 326 1.58 24.35 -3.30
C PRO A 326 2.53 25.43 -2.77
N ASP A 327 3.73 25.04 -2.33
CA ASP A 327 4.68 25.89 -1.61
C ASP A 327 5.92 26.29 -2.44
N ASP A 328 5.99 25.91 -3.73
CA ASP A 328 7.10 26.32 -4.61
C ASP A 328 6.95 27.81 -5.00
N PRO A 329 7.89 28.70 -4.64
CA PRO A 329 7.82 30.13 -4.92
C PRO A 329 7.80 30.46 -6.42
N ARG A 330 8.29 29.55 -7.28
CA ARG A 330 8.33 29.73 -8.74
C ARG A 330 6.96 29.58 -9.39
N CYS A 331 6.00 28.95 -8.68
CA CYS A 331 4.61 28.84 -9.09
C CYS A 331 3.78 29.88 -8.34
N GLY A 332 4.11 31.16 -8.52
CA GLY A 332 3.48 32.24 -7.78
C GLY A 332 1.96 32.17 -7.91
N TRP A 333 1.26 31.94 -6.79
CA TRP A 333 -0.19 32.04 -6.68
C TRP A 333 -0.70 33.37 -7.27
N GLY A 334 0.11 34.42 -7.14
CA GLY A 334 -0.05 35.73 -7.77
C GLY A 334 -0.14 35.73 -9.31
N SER A 335 0.53 34.80 -9.98
CA SER A 335 0.58 34.70 -11.45
C SER A 335 -0.63 33.99 -12.07
N LEU A 336 -1.44 33.29 -11.26
CA LEU A 336 -2.65 32.60 -11.72
C LEU A 336 -3.80 33.59 -11.85
N ARG A 337 -4.65 33.41 -12.86
CA ARG A 337 -5.87 34.20 -13.02
C ARG A 337 -6.92 33.79 -11.97
N PRO A 338 -7.88 34.67 -11.61
CA PRO A 338 -8.92 34.35 -10.62
C PRO A 338 -9.70 33.05 -10.90
N SER A 339 -9.93 32.72 -12.17
CA SER A 339 -10.59 31.47 -12.57
C SER A 339 -9.73 30.22 -12.37
N GLU A 340 -8.41 30.33 -12.52
CA GLU A 340 -7.45 29.21 -12.33
C GLU A 340 -7.24 28.95 -10.84
N ARG A 341 -7.17 30.03 -10.06
CA ARG A 341 -7.15 30.04 -8.59
C ARG A 341 -8.37 29.35 -7.99
N LEU A 342 -9.55 29.64 -8.51
CA LEU A 342 -10.80 28.97 -8.11
C LEU A 342 -10.75 27.47 -8.40
N LEU A 343 -10.22 27.07 -9.56
CA LEU A 343 -10.08 25.67 -9.94
C LEU A 343 -9.07 24.93 -9.04
N VAL A 344 -7.93 25.56 -8.72
CA VAL A 344 -6.94 25.02 -7.77
C VAL A 344 -7.56 24.83 -6.39
N ASN A 345 -8.32 25.80 -5.89
CA ASN A 345 -8.99 25.68 -4.59
C ASN A 345 -10.04 24.57 -4.58
N LEU A 346 -10.86 24.46 -5.64
CA LEU A 346 -11.85 23.38 -5.78
C LEU A 346 -11.22 21.99 -5.84
N LEU A 347 -10.06 21.88 -6.50
CA LEU A 347 -9.31 20.62 -6.58
C LEU A 347 -8.60 20.30 -5.26
N ARG A 348 -8.07 21.30 -4.54
CA ARG A 348 -7.46 21.10 -3.21
C ARG A 348 -8.48 20.65 -2.16
N THR A 349 -9.69 21.20 -2.16
CA THR A 349 -10.76 20.80 -1.21
C THR A 349 -11.29 19.38 -1.42
N ARG A 350 -10.93 18.71 -2.52
CA ARG A 350 -11.26 17.29 -2.76
C ARG A 350 -10.08 16.34 -2.53
N VAL A 351 -8.90 16.87 -2.21
CA VAL A 351 -7.65 16.11 -2.03
C VAL A 351 -7.14 16.19 -0.58
N SER A 352 -7.67 17.12 0.23
CA SER A 352 -7.69 17.02 1.70
C SER A 352 -8.81 16.11 2.15
#